data_AF-A0A529ZEZ6-F1
#
_entry.id   AF-A0A529ZEZ6-F1
#
_cell.length_a   1.000
_cell.length_b   1.000
_cell.length_c   1.000
_cell.angle_alpha   90.00
_cell.angle_beta   90.00
_cell.angle_gamma   90.00
#
_symmetry.space_group_name_H-M   'P 1'
#
loop_
_entity.id
_entity.type
_entity.pdbx_description
1 polymer ?
#
loop_
_entity_poly.entity_id
_entity_poly.type
_entity_poly.pdbx_seq_one_letter_code
_entity_poly.pdbx_strand_id
1 'polypeptide(L)'
;TLFYATTFIFTGLSVAVAAHCSLFNIGTEGQAYIGGLGIALVCLSLDSVMPWWVIFPIAIVAAAAFGALWGLIPAYLQAKRGSHIVITTIMFNFIAASVMVYLLVGALKPAVLKAVVLNDIGPVIEAEGLAHI
;
A
#
# COMPACT_ATOMS: atom_id res chain seq x y z
N THR A 1 11.34 -17.35 9.34
CA THR A 1 10.33 -18.42 9.10
C THR A 1 8.91 -17.89 9.20
N LEU A 2 8.50 -17.29 10.34
CA LEU A 2 7.13 -16.76 10.52
C LEU A 2 6.76 -15.66 9.51
N PHE A 3 7.66 -14.71 9.24
CA PHE A 3 7.44 -13.63 8.27
C PHE A 3 7.00 -14.15 6.88
N TYR A 4 7.75 -15.10 6.32
CA TYR A 4 7.40 -15.69 5.02
C TYR A 4 6.13 -16.55 5.09
N ALA A 5 5.96 -17.32 6.16
CA ALA A 5 4.76 -18.15 6.34
C ALA A 5 3.48 -17.30 6.35
N THR A 6 3.47 -16.19 7.10
CA THR A 6 2.36 -15.24 7.15
C THR A 6 2.04 -14.70 5.76
N THR A 7 3.04 -14.21 5.03
CA THR A 7 2.84 -13.67 3.67
C THR A 7 2.26 -14.72 2.73
N PHE A 8 2.78 -15.94 2.74
CA PHE A 8 2.27 -17.01 1.86
C PHE A 8 0.86 -17.45 2.23
N ILE A 9 0.54 -17.58 3.53
CA ILE A 9 -0.80 -17.95 4.00
C ILE A 9 -1.83 -16.90 3.58
N PHE A 10 -1.56 -15.61 3.82
CA PHE A 10 -2.52 -14.55 3.48
C PHE A 10 -2.64 -14.30 1.98
N THR A 11 -1.54 -14.41 1.24
CA THR A 11 -1.57 -14.34 -0.23
C THR A 11 -2.37 -15.50 -0.81
N GLY A 12 -2.12 -16.72 -0.33
CA GLY A 12 -2.87 -17.92 -0.71
C GLY A 12 -4.35 -17.80 -0.36
N LEU A 13 -4.69 -17.27 0.82
CA LEU A 13 -6.07 -17.05 1.25
C LEU A 13 -6.80 -16.06 0.32
N SER A 14 -6.15 -14.94 -0.05
CA SER A 14 -6.73 -13.95 -0.98
C SER A 14 -7.10 -14.58 -2.33
N VAL A 15 -6.22 -15.44 -2.86
CA VAL A 15 -6.47 -16.14 -4.13
C VAL A 15 -7.52 -17.25 -3.97
N ALA A 16 -7.49 -18.00 -2.86
CA ALA A 16 -8.44 -19.08 -2.58
C ALA A 16 -9.88 -18.56 -2.50
N VAL A 17 -10.11 -17.42 -1.83
CA VAL A 17 -11.43 -16.78 -1.74
C VAL A 17 -11.95 -16.38 -3.12
N ALA A 18 -11.09 -15.82 -3.99
CA ALA A 18 -11.48 -15.48 -5.36
C ALA A 18 -11.79 -16.73 -6.20
N ALA A 19 -11.01 -17.79 -6.03
CA ALA A 19 -11.21 -19.06 -6.73
C ALA A 19 -12.56 -19.71 -6.37
N HIS A 20 -13.01 -19.58 -5.12
CA HIS A 20 -14.37 -20.02 -4.73
C HIS A 20 -15.49 -19.32 -5.50
N CYS A 21 -15.26 -18.10 -5.97
CA CYS A 21 -16.19 -17.35 -6.82
C CYS A 21 -15.97 -17.62 -8.32
N SER A 22 -15.13 -18.59 -8.69
CA SER A 22 -14.69 -18.83 -10.08
C SER A 22 -14.01 -17.62 -10.73
N LEU A 23 -13.38 -16.76 -9.93
CA LEU A 23 -12.64 -15.59 -10.38
C LEU A 23 -11.14 -15.84 -10.27
N PHE A 24 -10.42 -15.59 -11.35
CA PHE A 24 -8.96 -15.64 -11.36
C PHE A 24 -8.39 -14.26 -11.03
N ASN A 25 -8.15 -14.01 -9.74
CA ASN A 25 -7.58 -12.75 -9.24
C ASN A 25 -6.04 -12.81 -9.22
N ILE A 26 -5.39 -11.89 -9.96
CA ILE A 26 -3.92 -11.70 -9.95
C ILE A 26 -3.54 -10.38 -9.23
N GLY A 27 -4.52 -9.63 -8.74
CA GLY A 27 -4.36 -8.29 -8.17
C GLY A 27 -3.81 -8.25 -6.74
N THR A 28 -3.36 -9.38 -6.21
CA THR A 28 -2.98 -9.53 -4.80
C THR A 28 -1.78 -8.66 -4.43
N GLU A 29 -0.85 -8.44 -5.36
CA GLU A 29 0.29 -7.53 -5.16
C GLU A 29 -0.17 -6.08 -4.95
N GLY A 30 -1.07 -5.57 -5.79
CA GLY A 30 -1.62 -4.22 -5.65
C GLY A 30 -2.41 -4.04 -4.36
N GLN A 31 -3.19 -5.06 -3.97
CA GLN A 31 -3.88 -5.08 -2.68
C GLN A 31 -2.89 -5.03 -1.50
N ALA A 32 -1.77 -5.76 -1.59
CA ALA A 32 -0.73 -5.74 -0.57
C ALA A 32 -0.02 -4.37 -0.48
N TYR A 33 0.27 -3.72 -1.62
CA TYR A 33 0.84 -2.37 -1.65
C TYR A 33 -0.06 -1.36 -0.94
N ILE A 34 -1.34 -1.32 -1.30
CA ILE A 34 -2.28 -0.35 -0.74
C ILE A 34 -2.69 -0.72 0.69
N GLY A 35 -2.75 -1.99 1.04
CA GLY A 35 -2.88 -2.43 2.43
C GLY A 35 -1.70 -1.98 3.29
N GLY A 36 -0.46 -2.10 2.77
CA GLY A 36 0.74 -1.58 3.41
C GLY A 36 0.72 -0.06 3.60
N LEU A 37 0.16 0.68 2.64
CA LEU A 37 -0.10 2.11 2.80
C LEU A 37 -1.03 2.42 3.97
N GLY A 38 -2.10 1.63 4.15
CA GLY A 38 -3.00 1.75 5.30
C GLY A 38 -2.27 1.61 6.64
N ILE A 39 -1.35 0.64 6.75
CA ILE A 39 -0.48 0.48 7.92
C ILE A 39 0.40 1.72 8.11
N ALA A 40 1.08 2.15 7.05
CA ALA A 40 2.01 3.28 7.10
C ALA A 40 1.29 4.56 7.58
N LEU A 41 0.10 4.87 7.04
CA LEU A 41 -0.67 6.04 7.45
C LEU A 41 -1.10 5.98 8.90
N VAL A 42 -1.59 4.83 9.39
CA VAL A 42 -1.98 4.67 10.79
C VAL A 42 -0.79 4.83 11.73
N CYS A 43 0.32 4.12 11.45
CA CYS A 43 1.50 4.19 12.28
C CYS A 43 2.08 5.60 12.30
N LEU A 44 2.27 6.23 11.14
CA LEU A 44 2.85 7.58 11.07
C LEU A 44 1.95 8.65 11.71
N SER A 45 0.63 8.48 11.70
CA SER A 45 -0.30 9.48 12.25
C SER A 45 -0.54 9.32 13.75
N LEU A 46 -0.48 8.10 14.29
CA LEU A 46 -0.86 7.80 15.66
C LEU A 46 0.31 7.51 16.60
N ASP A 47 1.54 7.33 16.09
CA ASP A 47 2.73 6.98 16.88
C ASP A 47 2.97 7.93 18.07
N SER A 48 2.75 9.23 17.88
CA SER A 48 2.94 10.22 18.96
C SER A 48 1.78 10.32 19.95
N VAL A 49 0.64 9.70 19.66
CA VAL A 49 -0.62 9.91 20.40
C VAL A 49 -1.00 8.68 21.22
N MET A 50 -0.73 7.48 20.72
CA MET A 50 -1.22 6.23 21.30
C MET A 50 -0.08 5.23 21.52
N PRO A 51 -0.21 4.32 22.49
CA PRO A 51 0.79 3.27 22.70
C PRO A 51 0.65 2.15 21.67
N TRP A 52 1.75 1.42 21.43
CA TRP A 52 1.86 0.42 20.36
C TRP A 52 0.78 -0.66 20.36
N TRP A 53 0.31 -1.08 21.54
CA TRP A 53 -0.69 -2.14 21.71
C TRP A 53 -2.09 -1.73 21.22
N VAL A 54 -2.37 -0.44 21.15
CA VAL A 54 -3.61 0.11 20.54
C VAL A 54 -3.42 0.35 19.05
N ILE A 55 -2.25 0.85 18.65
CA ILE A 55 -1.93 1.11 17.24
C ILE A 55 -1.92 -0.19 16.44
N PHE A 56 -1.36 -1.27 16.99
CA PHE A 56 -1.22 -2.55 16.31
C PHE A 56 -2.55 -3.12 15.75
N PRO A 57 -3.62 -3.31 16.54
CA PRO A 57 -4.90 -3.78 15.99
C PRO A 57 -5.53 -2.79 15.01
N ILE A 58 -5.39 -1.48 15.24
CA ILE A 58 -5.91 -0.46 14.32
C ILE A 58 -5.20 -0.55 12.95
N ALA A 59 -3.88 -0.75 12.95
CA ALA A 59 -3.09 -0.91 11.74
C ALA A 59 -3.50 -2.15 10.95
N ILE A 60 -3.81 -3.28 11.62
CA ILE A 60 -4.33 -4.48 10.96
C ILE A 60 -5.68 -4.20 10.28
N VAL A 61 -6.60 -3.54 10.98
CA VAL A 61 -7.92 -3.18 10.42
C VAL A 61 -7.77 -2.22 9.24
N ALA A 62 -6.89 -1.23 9.36
CA ALA A 62 -6.60 -0.30 8.27
C ALA A 62 -5.99 -1.01 7.06
N ALA A 63 -5.05 -1.94 7.26
CA ALA A 63 -4.48 -2.74 6.17
C ALA A 63 -5.56 -3.53 5.42
N ALA A 64 -6.44 -4.21 6.17
CA ALA A 64 -7.55 -4.97 5.61
C ALA A 64 -8.53 -4.07 4.85
N ALA A 65 -8.89 -2.92 5.42
CA ALA A 65 -9.80 -1.96 4.80
C ALA A 65 -9.23 -1.39 3.49
N PHE A 66 -7.98 -0.93 3.50
CA PHE A 66 -7.33 -0.38 2.31
C PHE A 66 -7.14 -1.43 1.21
N GLY A 67 -6.70 -2.65 1.57
CA GLY A 67 -6.58 -3.76 0.62
C GLY A 67 -7.93 -4.16 0.02
N ALA A 68 -8.98 -4.23 0.84
CA ALA A 68 -10.35 -4.53 0.39
C ALA A 68 -10.90 -3.44 -0.52
N LEU A 69 -10.71 -2.17 -0.18
CA LEU A 69 -11.10 -1.03 -1.01
C LEU A 69 -10.41 -1.07 -2.38
N TRP A 70 -9.11 -1.43 -2.41
CA TRP A 70 -8.38 -1.55 -3.67
C TRP A 70 -8.91 -2.68 -4.54
N GLY A 71 -9.18 -3.85 -3.94
CA GLY A 71 -9.77 -5.00 -4.64
C GLY A 71 -11.22 -4.79 -5.09
N LEU A 72 -11.97 -3.93 -4.40
CA LEU A 72 -13.36 -3.61 -4.73
C LEU A 72 -13.48 -2.92 -6.08
N ILE A 73 -12.51 -2.08 -6.46
CA ILE A 73 -12.55 -1.32 -7.71
C ILE A 73 -12.58 -2.25 -8.94
N PRO A 74 -11.61 -3.15 -9.17
CA PRO A 74 -11.64 -4.07 -10.32
C PRO A 74 -12.83 -5.04 -10.23
N ALA A 75 -13.23 -5.48 -9.03
CA ALA A 75 -14.42 -6.32 -8.85
C ALA A 75 -15.71 -5.60 -9.29
N TYR A 76 -15.87 -4.32 -8.94
CA TYR A 76 -17.00 -3.50 -9.37
C TYR A 76 -16.99 -3.26 -10.89
N LEU A 77 -15.82 -2.99 -11.47
CA LEU A 77 -15.68 -2.83 -12.92
C LEU A 77 -16.05 -4.12 -13.68
N GLN A 78 -15.66 -5.28 -13.17
CA GLN A 78 -16.09 -6.55 -13.71
C GLN A 78 -17.62 -6.70 -13.62
N ALA A 79 -18.20 -6.50 -12.43
CA ALA A 79 -19.63 -6.72 -12.18
C ALA A 79 -20.53 -5.80 -13.02
N LYS A 80 -20.12 -4.54 -13.23
CA LYS A 80 -20.96 -3.55 -13.92
C LYS A 80 -20.64 -3.34 -15.39
N ARG A 81 -19.38 -3.51 -15.79
CA ARG A 81 -18.93 -3.23 -17.17
C ARG A 81 -18.49 -4.49 -17.92
N GLY A 82 -18.57 -5.67 -17.30
CA GLY A 82 -18.12 -6.92 -17.93
C GLY A 82 -16.62 -6.94 -18.21
N SER A 83 -15.82 -6.14 -17.50
CA SER A 83 -14.38 -6.08 -17.70
C SER A 83 -13.71 -7.39 -17.30
N HIS A 84 -12.71 -7.83 -18.06
CA HIS A 84 -12.00 -9.07 -17.76
C HIS A 84 -11.21 -8.93 -16.45
N ILE A 85 -11.54 -9.75 -15.44
CA ILE A 85 -10.96 -9.62 -14.09
C ILE A 85 -9.45 -9.78 -14.08
N VAL A 86 -8.94 -10.71 -14.89
CA VAL A 86 -7.49 -10.97 -14.98
C VAL A 86 -6.74 -9.73 -15.45
N ILE A 87 -7.18 -9.12 -16.56
CA ILE A 87 -6.50 -7.97 -17.15
C ILE A 87 -6.61 -6.76 -16.23
N THR A 88 -7.82 -6.49 -15.72
CA THR A 88 -8.04 -5.34 -14.83
C THR A 88 -7.23 -5.44 -13.56
N THR A 89 -7.15 -6.62 -12.94
CA THR A 89 -6.35 -6.81 -11.72
C THR A 89 -4.83 -6.72 -11.96
N ILE A 90 -4.33 -7.20 -13.11
CA ILE A 90 -2.91 -6.98 -13.50
C ILE A 90 -2.62 -5.48 -13.66
N MET A 91 -3.48 -4.75 -14.38
CA MET A 91 -3.31 -3.30 -14.57
C MET A 91 -3.34 -2.53 -13.24
N PHE A 92 -4.21 -2.95 -12.33
CA PHE A 92 -4.30 -2.34 -11.00
C PHE A 92 -3.06 -2.60 -10.13
N ASN A 93 -2.27 -3.65 -10.35
CA ASN A 93 -0.98 -3.82 -9.68
C ASN A 93 0.01 -2.73 -10.10
N PHE A 94 0.10 -2.43 -11.40
CA PHE A 94 0.99 -1.37 -11.90
C PHE A 94 0.53 0.02 -11.44
N ILE A 95 -0.78 0.26 -11.39
CA ILE A 95 -1.32 1.51 -10.85
C ILE A 95 -0.97 1.62 -9.36
N ALA A 96 -1.15 0.56 -8.56
CA ALA A 96 -0.80 0.56 -7.14
C ALA A 96 0.69 0.86 -6.92
N ALA A 97 1.58 0.22 -7.69
CA ALA A 97 3.01 0.48 -7.64
C ALA A 97 3.34 1.95 -7.98
N SER A 98 2.73 2.48 -9.04
CA SER A 98 2.93 3.87 -9.47
C SER A 98 2.44 4.87 -8.43
N VAL A 99 1.27 4.61 -7.83
CA VAL A 99 0.71 5.41 -6.72
C VAL A 99 1.65 5.37 -5.51
N MET A 100 2.17 4.20 -5.15
CA MET A 100 3.11 4.09 -4.03
C MET A 100 4.40 4.86 -4.28
N VAL A 101 4.98 4.79 -5.48
CA VAL A 101 6.16 5.58 -5.84
C VAL A 101 5.85 7.08 -5.74
N TYR A 102 4.72 7.52 -6.29
CA TYR A 102 4.28 8.92 -6.20
C TYR A 102 4.14 9.40 -4.75
N LEU A 103 3.52 8.60 -3.89
CA LEU A 103 3.33 8.94 -2.48
C LEU A 103 4.66 9.00 -1.72
N LEU A 104 5.56 8.05 -1.95
CA LEU A 104 6.85 7.99 -1.24
C LEU A 104 7.81 9.12 -1.66
N VAL A 105 7.79 9.52 -2.93
CA VAL A 105 8.62 10.62 -3.44
C VAL A 105 8.01 11.99 -3.08
N GLY A 106 6.68 12.09 -3.04
CA GLY A 106 5.97 13.32 -2.74
C GLY A 106 5.47 13.40 -1.29
N ALA A 107 4.22 13.02 -1.08
CA ALA A 107 3.45 13.31 0.14
C ALA A 107 4.04 12.70 1.42
N LEU A 108 4.59 11.48 1.33
CA LEU A 108 5.14 10.72 2.45
C LEU A 108 6.68 10.75 2.50
N LYS A 109 7.31 11.68 1.76
CA LYS A 109 8.77 11.84 1.78
C LYS A 109 9.26 12.14 3.22
N PRO A 110 10.16 11.32 3.79
CA PRO A 110 10.71 11.55 5.13
C PRO A 110 11.34 12.95 5.26
N ALA A 111 11.16 13.63 6.40
CA ALA A 111 11.66 14.99 6.62
C ALA A 111 13.18 15.10 6.38
N VAL A 112 13.95 14.11 6.84
CA VAL A 112 15.39 14.00 6.58
C VAL A 112 15.72 13.98 5.08
N LEU A 113 14.90 13.30 4.26
CA LEU A 113 15.11 13.26 2.81
C LEU A 113 14.58 14.53 2.12
N LYS A 114 13.65 15.26 2.72
CA LYS A 114 13.23 16.58 2.20
C LYS A 114 14.35 17.60 2.30
N ALA A 115 15.21 17.48 3.30
CA ALA A 115 16.40 18.32 3.44
C ALA A 115 17.51 18.01 2.42
N VAL A 116 17.46 16.88 1.70
CA VAL A 116 18.47 16.53 0.70
C VAL A 116 17.90 16.71 -0.70
N VAL A 117 18.46 17.67 -1.45
CA VAL A 117 18.14 17.95 -2.85
C VAL A 117 19.31 17.51 -3.74
N LEU A 118 19.01 16.72 -4.77
CA LEU A 118 19.99 16.35 -5.78
C LEU A 118 20.03 17.47 -6.83
N ASN A 119 21.18 18.12 -6.97
CA ASN A 119 21.49 19.03 -8.07
C ASN A 119 22.55 18.39 -8.99
N ASP A 120 22.87 19.01 -10.13
CA ASP A 120 23.83 18.56 -11.14
C ASP A 120 25.25 18.31 -10.59
N ILE A 121 25.55 18.79 -9.38
CA ILE A 121 26.86 18.69 -8.71
C ILE A 121 26.85 17.59 -7.61
N GLY A 122 25.68 17.05 -7.26
CA GLY A 122 25.50 16.05 -6.22
C GLY A 122 24.44 16.43 -5.18
N PRO A 123 24.28 15.61 -4.12
CA PRO A 123 23.33 15.88 -3.04
C PRO A 123 23.76 17.08 -2.21
N VAL A 124 22.88 18.09 -2.10
CA VAL A 124 23.06 19.31 -1.29
C VAL A 124 21.97 19.35 -0.22
N ILE A 125 22.32 19.81 0.99
CA ILE A 125 21.35 19.98 2.08
C ILE A 125 20.70 21.37 1.97
N GLU A 126 19.39 21.43 1.84
CA GLU A 126 18.62 22.67 1.73
C GLU A 126 18.14 23.14 3.10
N ALA A 127 18.35 24.43 3.42
CA ALA A 127 18.10 24.99 4.75
C ALA A 127 16.61 24.92 5.17
N GLU A 128 15.68 24.94 4.21
CA GLU A 128 14.24 24.80 4.46
C GLU A 128 13.87 23.41 4.99
N GLY A 129 14.58 22.36 4.57
CA GLY A 129 14.33 21.01 5.05
C GLY A 129 14.88 20.73 6.45
N LEU A 130 15.86 21.50 6.92
CA LEU A 130 16.38 21.43 8.29
C LEU A 130 15.38 21.94 9.34
N ALA A 131 14.44 22.81 8.95
CA ALA A 131 13.42 23.36 9.86
C ALA A 131 12.34 22.34 10.26
N HIS A 132 12.29 21.18 9.58
CA HIS A 132 11.29 20.12 9.76
C HIS A 132 11.86 18.81 10.32
N ILE A 133 13.14 18.78 10.69
CA ILE A 133 13.80 17.68 11.42
C ILE A 133 13.78 18.02 12.91
#